data_AF-A0A0V0S834-F1
#
_entry.id   AF-A0A0V0S834-F1
#
_cell.length_a   1.000
_cell.length_b   1.000
_cell.length_c   1.000
_cell.angle_alpha   90.00
_cell.angle_beta   90.00
_cell.angle_gamma   90.00
#
_symmetry.space_group_name_H-M   'P 1'
#
loop_
_entity.id
_entity.type
_entity.pdbx_description
1 polymer ?
#
loop_
_entity_poly.entity_id
_entity_poly.type
_entity_poly.pdbx_seq_one_letter_code
_entity_poly.pdbx_strand_id
1 'polypeptide(L)'
;MLSEATFFDPNLLRSVLTFVNVQLSFIIKILSLNGMNGLTPVKVPELFKTLPEFFVEDVMDLLIFILSETPELIVHCSCDSLAHGLLTLVCNADQFKNPYLVAKVVEVIFYTCPQLRPAAHSLHMAILNHPLAPANFFRSLVKFYSDVESMGSSTEFFDKFTIRFHIQAVFKSMWQNAQHKLVIIDFCNEADSNFIRFVNMLINDTTFLLDESLEGLKRLNEAQRIMDDVTQWNMVQEVRVTSV
;
A
#
# COMPACT_ATOMS: atom_id res chain seq x y z
N MET A 1 -8.36 -24.19 14.60
CA MET A 1 -9.54 -24.89 14.02
C MET A 1 -10.88 -24.21 14.33
N LEU A 2 -11.43 -24.22 15.55
CA LEU A 2 -12.74 -23.57 15.81
C LEU A 2 -12.72 -22.03 15.70
N SER A 3 -11.63 -21.39 16.14
CA SER A 3 -11.42 -19.93 16.00
C SER A 3 -11.27 -19.52 14.53
N GLU A 4 -10.44 -20.23 13.76
CA GLU A 4 -10.24 -19.99 12.33
C GLU A 4 -11.53 -20.19 11.53
N ALA A 5 -12.29 -21.26 11.79
CA ALA A 5 -13.56 -21.52 11.11
C ALA A 5 -14.60 -20.41 11.37
N THR A 6 -14.58 -19.80 12.55
CA THR A 6 -15.45 -18.66 12.89
C THR A 6 -14.99 -17.38 12.21
N PHE A 7 -13.68 -17.15 12.14
CA PHE A 7 -13.08 -15.96 11.54
C PHE A 7 -13.31 -15.90 10.02
N PHE A 8 -13.35 -17.05 9.36
CA PHE A 8 -13.64 -17.18 7.93
C PHE A 8 -15.13 -17.38 7.60
N ASP A 9 -16.05 -17.20 8.55
CA ASP A 9 -17.49 -17.24 8.25
C ASP A 9 -17.86 -16.13 7.25
N PRO A 10 -18.34 -16.45 6.03
CA PRO A 10 -18.65 -15.46 5.01
C PRO A 10 -19.72 -14.45 5.45
N ASN A 11 -20.65 -14.84 6.34
CA ASN A 11 -21.69 -13.92 6.81
C ASN A 11 -21.14 -12.87 7.78
N LEU A 12 -20.28 -13.31 8.70
CA LEU A 12 -19.54 -12.41 9.57
C LEU A 12 -18.67 -11.46 8.75
N LEU A 13 -17.86 -11.98 7.82
CA LEU A 13 -16.97 -11.15 6.99
C LEU A 13 -17.72 -10.14 6.12
N ARG A 14 -18.89 -10.50 5.58
CA ARG A 14 -19.77 -9.52 4.88
C ARG A 14 -20.27 -8.42 5.80
N SER A 15 -20.63 -8.76 7.03
CA SER A 15 -21.06 -7.79 8.04
C SER A 15 -19.91 -6.87 8.44
N VAL A 16 -18.72 -7.43 8.63
CA VAL A 16 -17.47 -6.67 8.88
C VAL A 16 -17.18 -5.74 7.71
N LEU A 17 -17.24 -6.20 6.46
CA LEU A 17 -16.99 -5.38 5.29
C LEU A 17 -18.00 -4.22 5.16
N THR A 18 -19.26 -4.45 5.52
CA THR A 18 -20.29 -3.41 5.59
C THR A 18 -19.94 -2.37 6.66
N PHE A 19 -19.54 -2.83 7.85
CA PHE A 19 -19.12 -1.96 8.95
C PHE A 19 -17.89 -1.11 8.58
N VAL A 20 -16.87 -1.73 7.99
CA VAL A 20 -15.65 -1.09 7.47
C VAL A 20 -16.01 0.03 6.50
N ASN A 21 -16.94 -0.21 5.56
CA ASN A 21 -17.37 0.82 4.61
C ASN A 21 -18.10 1.98 5.30
N VAL A 22 -18.94 1.70 6.29
CA VAL A 22 -19.63 2.72 7.10
C VAL A 22 -18.63 3.55 7.91
N GLN A 23 -17.65 2.89 8.56
CA GLN A 23 -16.60 3.55 9.33
C GLN A 23 -15.71 4.42 8.44
N LEU A 24 -15.29 3.93 7.27
CA LEU A 24 -14.55 4.73 6.30
C LEU A 24 -15.37 5.95 5.86
N SER A 25 -16.64 5.76 5.51
CA SER A 25 -17.54 6.85 5.14
C SER A 25 -17.70 7.89 6.25
N PHE A 26 -17.75 7.44 7.51
CA PHE A 26 -17.78 8.32 8.67
C PHE A 26 -16.50 9.17 8.80
N ILE A 27 -15.33 8.55 8.63
CA ILE A 27 -14.03 9.24 8.65
C ILE A 27 -13.95 10.29 7.54
N ILE A 28 -14.36 9.94 6.32
CA ILE A 28 -14.39 10.88 5.19
C ILE A 28 -15.40 12.01 5.43
N LYS A 29 -16.54 11.72 6.07
CA LYS A 29 -17.51 12.74 6.44
C LYS A 29 -16.96 13.72 7.49
N ILE A 30 -16.16 13.23 8.44
CA ILE A 30 -15.45 14.10 9.39
C ILE A 30 -14.42 14.97 8.65
N LEU A 31 -13.63 14.39 7.74
CA LEU A 31 -12.62 15.14 6.98
C LEU A 31 -13.24 16.24 6.10
N SER A 32 -14.45 16.00 5.59
CA SER A 32 -15.18 16.91 4.69
C SER A 32 -16.04 17.99 5.38
N LEU A 33 -16.06 18.07 6.72
CA LEU A 33 -16.93 19.01 7.46
C LEU A 33 -16.76 20.49 7.08
N ASN A 34 -15.56 20.90 6.68
CA ASN A 34 -15.27 22.28 6.25
C ASN A 34 -15.32 22.45 4.72
N GLY A 35 -15.91 21.50 3.99
CA GLY A 35 -15.95 21.48 2.54
C GLY A 35 -14.74 20.82 1.88
N MET A 36 -14.97 20.36 0.65
CA MET A 36 -13.99 19.66 -0.19
C MET A 36 -13.79 20.41 -1.50
N ASN A 37 -12.55 20.45 -1.99
CA ASN A 37 -12.22 20.78 -3.37
C ASN A 37 -11.71 19.52 -4.07
N GLY A 38 -12.60 18.83 -4.78
CA GLY A 38 -12.32 17.49 -5.28
C GLY A 38 -12.11 16.50 -4.12
N LEU A 39 -10.92 15.87 -4.05
CA LEU A 39 -10.56 14.92 -3.00
C LEU A 39 -9.88 15.58 -1.79
N THR A 40 -9.56 16.87 -1.85
CA THR A 40 -8.79 17.57 -0.81
C THR A 40 -9.70 18.45 0.03
N PRO A 41 -9.60 18.44 1.38
CA PRO A 41 -10.38 19.34 2.23
C PRO A 41 -9.90 20.78 2.05
N VAL A 42 -10.83 21.73 1.99
CA VAL A 42 -10.50 23.17 1.91
C VAL A 42 -9.76 23.61 3.18
N LYS A 43 -10.17 23.07 4.33
CA LYS A 43 -9.51 23.25 5.62
C LYS A 43 -9.72 22.00 6.46
N VAL A 44 -8.63 21.37 6.93
CA VAL A 44 -8.76 20.17 7.78
C VAL A 44 -9.51 20.50 9.08
N PRO A 45 -10.63 19.82 9.36
CA PRO A 45 -11.40 20.01 10.58
C PRO A 45 -10.63 19.63 11.84
N GLU A 46 -10.81 20.38 12.92
CA GLU A 46 -10.14 20.10 14.20
C GLU A 46 -10.57 18.74 14.78
N LEU A 47 -11.82 18.34 14.53
CA LEU A 47 -12.31 17.02 14.87
C LEU A 47 -11.53 15.89 14.17
N PHE A 48 -11.11 16.10 12.92
CA PHE A 48 -10.29 15.11 12.21
C PHE A 48 -8.91 14.98 12.84
N LYS A 49 -8.27 16.10 13.20
CA LYS A 49 -6.93 16.10 13.82
C LYS A 49 -6.89 15.47 15.20
N THR A 50 -8.04 15.40 15.87
CA THR A 50 -8.21 14.79 17.20
C THR A 50 -8.75 13.37 17.14
N LEU A 51 -9.08 12.87 15.94
CA LEU A 51 -9.54 11.51 15.74
C LEU A 51 -8.39 10.53 16.05
N PRO A 52 -8.62 9.49 16.88
CA PRO A 52 -7.60 8.48 17.13
C PRO A 52 -7.19 7.72 15.87
N GLU A 53 -5.91 7.42 15.73
CA GLU A 53 -5.34 6.75 14.55
C GLU A 53 -5.96 5.37 14.26
N PHE A 54 -6.35 4.64 15.30
CA PHE A 54 -6.94 3.30 15.17
C PHE A 54 -8.24 3.30 14.34
N PHE A 55 -8.95 4.43 14.25
CA PHE A 55 -10.15 4.52 13.40
C PHE A 55 -9.83 4.25 11.92
N VAL A 56 -8.66 4.68 11.45
CA VAL A 56 -8.20 4.41 10.08
C VAL A 56 -7.47 3.08 10.03
N GLU A 57 -6.63 2.81 11.03
CA GLU A 57 -5.83 1.59 11.09
C GLU A 57 -6.69 0.31 11.02
N ASP A 58 -7.71 0.20 11.86
CA ASP A 58 -8.59 -0.98 11.92
C ASP A 58 -9.30 -1.22 10.59
N VAL A 59 -9.74 -0.15 9.92
CA VAL A 59 -10.38 -0.23 8.60
C VAL A 59 -9.38 -0.77 7.59
N MET A 60 -8.13 -0.29 7.59
CA MET A 60 -7.12 -0.75 6.64
C MET A 60 -6.71 -2.20 6.91
N ASP A 61 -6.48 -2.57 8.17
CA ASP A 61 -6.08 -3.94 8.53
C ASP A 61 -7.15 -4.97 8.19
N LEU A 62 -8.42 -4.65 8.42
CA LEU A 62 -9.54 -5.50 8.03
C LEU A 62 -9.67 -5.61 6.50
N LEU A 63 -9.45 -4.51 5.76
CA LEU A 63 -9.46 -4.56 4.29
C LEU A 63 -8.28 -5.36 3.74
N ILE A 64 -7.08 -5.20 4.29
CA ILE A 64 -5.89 -5.99 3.94
C ILE A 64 -6.19 -7.47 4.16
N PHE A 65 -6.71 -7.83 5.33
CA PHE A 65 -7.08 -9.21 5.65
C PHE A 65 -8.13 -9.77 4.67
N ILE A 66 -9.22 -9.04 4.41
CA ILE A 66 -10.28 -9.50 3.49
C ILE A 66 -9.72 -9.67 2.08
N LEU A 67 -8.90 -8.74 1.60
CA LEU A 67 -8.29 -8.81 0.27
C LEU A 67 -7.21 -9.89 0.17
N SER A 68 -6.50 -10.19 1.26
CA SER A 68 -5.45 -11.22 1.28
C SER A 68 -6.05 -12.62 1.36
N GLU A 69 -7.10 -12.83 2.14
CA GLU A 69 -7.62 -14.17 2.40
C GLU A 69 -8.91 -14.50 1.64
N THR A 70 -9.82 -13.53 1.48
CA THR A 70 -11.16 -13.75 0.90
C THR A 70 -11.57 -12.64 -0.08
N PRO A 71 -10.75 -12.35 -1.11
CA PRO A 71 -10.96 -11.21 -2.00
C PRO A 71 -12.29 -11.27 -2.77
N GLU A 72 -12.90 -12.45 -2.92
CA GLU A 72 -14.20 -12.65 -3.56
C GLU A 72 -15.32 -11.89 -2.83
N LEU A 73 -15.18 -11.62 -1.53
CA LEU A 73 -16.20 -10.94 -0.75
C LEU A 73 -16.33 -9.45 -1.11
N ILE A 74 -15.32 -8.86 -1.75
CA ILE A 74 -15.33 -7.45 -2.17
C ILE A 74 -16.49 -7.15 -3.14
N VAL A 75 -16.95 -8.11 -3.92
CA VAL A 75 -18.10 -7.91 -4.83
C VAL A 75 -19.41 -7.60 -4.09
N HIS A 76 -19.48 -7.90 -2.79
CA HIS A 76 -20.65 -7.67 -1.96
C HIS A 76 -20.64 -6.29 -1.26
N CYS A 77 -19.60 -5.47 -1.45
CA CYS A 77 -19.54 -4.13 -0.89
C CYS A 77 -19.81 -3.04 -1.94
N SER A 78 -20.18 -1.85 -1.46
CA SER A 78 -20.23 -0.65 -2.32
C SER A 78 -18.81 -0.20 -2.65
N CYS A 79 -18.28 -0.71 -3.76
CA CYS A 79 -16.93 -0.43 -4.24
C CYS A 79 -16.70 1.07 -4.50
N ASP A 80 -17.72 1.81 -4.94
CA ASP A 80 -17.61 3.26 -5.20
C ASP A 80 -17.32 4.06 -3.93
N SER A 81 -17.99 3.71 -2.82
CA SER A 81 -17.79 4.37 -1.53
C SER A 81 -16.40 4.07 -0.96
N LEU A 82 -15.96 2.81 -1.04
CA LEU A 82 -14.61 2.43 -0.64
C LEU A 82 -13.57 3.12 -1.51
N ALA A 83 -13.73 3.12 -2.83
CA ALA A 83 -12.83 3.77 -3.77
C ALA A 83 -12.70 5.27 -3.47
N HIS A 84 -13.82 5.96 -3.23
CA HIS A 84 -13.81 7.36 -2.83
C HIS A 84 -13.01 7.57 -1.54
N GLY A 85 -13.26 6.78 -0.50
CA GLY A 85 -12.55 6.90 0.76
C GLY A 85 -11.05 6.63 0.65
N LEU A 86 -10.66 5.54 -0.02
CA LEU A 86 -9.24 5.19 -0.24
C LEU A 86 -8.51 6.29 -1.02
N LEU A 87 -9.12 6.82 -2.08
CA LEU A 87 -8.58 7.93 -2.86
C LEU A 87 -8.44 9.20 -2.02
N THR A 88 -9.46 9.55 -1.25
CA THR A 88 -9.41 10.72 -0.36
C THR A 88 -8.31 10.58 0.68
N LEU A 89 -8.12 9.41 1.31
CA LEU A 89 -7.05 9.21 2.29
C LEU A 89 -5.66 9.35 1.66
N VAL A 90 -5.39 8.68 0.53
CA VAL A 90 -4.08 8.77 -0.15
C VAL A 90 -3.79 10.17 -0.68
N CYS A 91 -4.79 10.87 -1.21
CA CYS A 91 -4.60 12.23 -1.73
C CYS A 91 -4.38 13.28 -0.64
N ASN A 92 -4.52 12.91 0.63
CA ASN A 92 -4.32 13.77 1.79
C ASN A 92 -3.33 13.17 2.78
N ALA A 93 -2.32 12.44 2.29
CA ALA A 93 -1.27 11.82 3.09
C ALA A 93 -0.65 12.79 4.12
N ASP A 94 -0.42 14.04 3.70
CA ASP A 94 0.16 15.12 4.50
C ASP A 94 -0.65 15.47 5.77
N GLN A 95 -1.91 15.03 5.86
CA GLN A 95 -2.78 15.30 7.01
C GLN A 95 -2.62 14.26 8.12
N PHE A 96 -1.92 13.15 7.85
CA PHE A 96 -1.63 12.10 8.82
C PHE A 96 -0.27 12.35 9.45
N LYS A 97 -0.23 12.42 10.78
CA LYS A 97 1.04 12.51 11.52
C LYS A 97 1.84 11.23 11.40
N ASN A 98 1.16 10.10 11.47
CA ASN A 98 1.74 8.78 11.28
C ASN A 98 1.64 8.37 9.81
N PRO A 99 2.76 8.38 9.06
CA PRO A 99 2.73 8.05 7.64
C PRO A 99 2.44 6.57 7.35
N TYR A 100 2.65 5.67 8.31
CA TYR A 100 2.37 4.25 8.14
C TYR A 100 0.88 3.96 7.96
N LEU A 101 -0.01 4.84 8.45
CA LEU A 101 -1.44 4.74 8.15
C LEU A 101 -1.69 4.88 6.65
N VAL A 102 -1.04 5.84 6.01
CA VAL A 102 -1.15 6.05 4.56
C VAL A 102 -0.51 4.88 3.80
N ALA A 103 0.60 4.33 4.30
CA ALA A 103 1.20 3.13 3.75
C ALA A 103 0.22 1.94 3.73
N LYS A 104 -0.55 1.72 4.80
CA LYS A 104 -1.62 0.70 4.81
C LYS A 104 -2.73 1.00 3.79
N VAL A 105 -3.10 2.26 3.58
CA VAL A 105 -4.07 2.62 2.52
C VAL A 105 -3.51 2.27 1.13
N VAL A 106 -2.23 2.56 0.88
CA VAL A 106 -1.55 2.19 -0.38
C VAL A 106 -1.49 0.67 -0.55
N GLU A 107 -1.25 -0.07 0.54
CA GLU A 107 -1.26 -1.53 0.55
C GLU A 107 -2.64 -2.11 0.22
N VAL A 108 -3.73 -1.56 0.77
CA VAL A 108 -5.11 -1.93 0.39
C VAL A 108 -5.31 -1.75 -1.13
N ILE A 109 -4.93 -0.59 -1.67
CA ILE A 109 -5.04 -0.30 -3.11
C ILE A 109 -4.20 -1.28 -3.93
N PHE A 110 -2.99 -1.58 -3.48
CA PHE A 110 -2.11 -2.57 -4.09
C PHE A 110 -2.76 -3.95 -4.19
N TYR A 111 -3.41 -4.42 -3.11
CA TYR A 111 -4.13 -5.68 -3.13
C TYR A 111 -5.32 -5.71 -4.09
N THR A 112 -5.87 -4.57 -4.48
CA THR A 112 -6.92 -4.52 -5.52
C THR A 112 -6.38 -4.79 -6.93
N CYS A 113 -5.07 -4.65 -7.15
CA CYS A 113 -4.47 -4.75 -8.49
C CYS A 113 -4.77 -6.13 -9.10
N PRO A 114 -5.31 -6.21 -10.34
CA PRO A 114 -5.75 -7.47 -10.93
C PRO A 114 -4.62 -8.49 -11.14
N GLN A 115 -3.36 -8.04 -11.22
CA GLN A 115 -2.22 -8.94 -11.31
C GLN A 115 -1.97 -9.73 -10.01
N LEU A 116 -2.47 -9.22 -8.88
CA LEU A 116 -2.37 -9.85 -7.57
C LEU A 116 -3.65 -10.60 -7.20
N ARG A 117 -4.78 -9.90 -7.29
CA ARG A 117 -6.09 -10.43 -6.86
C ARG A 117 -7.13 -10.18 -7.95
N PRO A 118 -7.28 -11.10 -8.91
CA PRO A 118 -8.30 -10.98 -9.96
C PRO A 118 -9.73 -10.82 -9.41
N ALA A 119 -10.03 -11.41 -8.25
CA ALA A 119 -11.33 -11.32 -7.60
C ALA A 119 -11.67 -9.91 -7.08
N ALA A 120 -10.67 -9.06 -6.81
CA ALA A 120 -10.87 -7.68 -6.34
C ALA A 120 -11.01 -6.65 -7.48
N HIS A 121 -11.14 -7.12 -8.73
CA HIS A 121 -11.16 -6.27 -9.93
C HIS A 121 -12.27 -5.20 -9.91
N SER A 122 -13.42 -5.47 -9.29
CA SER A 122 -14.52 -4.51 -9.16
C SER A 122 -14.10 -3.25 -8.40
N LEU A 123 -13.44 -3.41 -7.25
CA LEU A 123 -12.94 -2.30 -6.45
C LEU A 123 -11.79 -1.58 -7.15
N HIS A 124 -10.92 -2.33 -7.83
CA HIS A 124 -9.84 -1.75 -8.62
C HIS A 124 -10.36 -0.82 -9.73
N MET A 125 -11.36 -1.27 -10.48
CA MET A 125 -12.02 -0.45 -11.50
C MET A 125 -12.74 0.74 -10.89
N ALA A 126 -13.38 0.59 -9.72
CA ALA A 126 -14.00 1.71 -9.01
C ALA A 126 -12.97 2.78 -8.63
N ILE A 127 -11.76 2.40 -8.21
CA ILE A 127 -10.65 3.33 -7.92
C ILE A 127 -10.18 4.03 -9.20
N LEU A 128 -9.85 3.29 -10.25
CA LEU A 128 -9.29 3.87 -11.46
C LEU A 128 -10.30 4.73 -12.23
N ASN A 129 -11.57 4.32 -12.28
CA ASN A 129 -12.61 5.05 -13.01
C ASN A 129 -13.28 6.13 -12.17
N HIS A 130 -12.86 6.32 -10.91
CA HIS A 130 -13.40 7.39 -10.08
C HIS A 130 -13.11 8.76 -10.75
N PRO A 131 -14.11 9.65 -10.89
CA PRO A 131 -13.96 10.89 -11.68
C PRO A 131 -12.82 11.80 -11.24
N LEU A 132 -12.46 11.76 -9.96
CA LEU A 132 -11.39 12.60 -9.38
C LEU A 132 -10.00 11.92 -9.35
N ALA A 133 -9.91 10.63 -9.69
CA ALA A 133 -8.64 9.91 -9.66
C ALA A 133 -7.60 10.48 -10.67
N PRO A 134 -7.96 10.80 -11.93
CA PRO A 134 -7.00 11.33 -12.90
C PRO A 134 -6.33 12.64 -12.46
N ALA A 135 -7.01 13.47 -11.66
CA ALA A 135 -6.48 14.76 -11.25
C ALA A 135 -5.40 14.66 -10.15
N ASN A 136 -5.56 13.73 -9.21
CA ASN A 136 -4.79 13.75 -7.96
C ASN A 136 -4.08 12.43 -7.65
N PHE A 137 -4.57 11.29 -8.12
CA PHE A 137 -4.16 9.99 -7.59
C PHE A 137 -2.69 9.67 -7.91
N PHE A 138 -2.30 9.74 -9.19
CA PHE A 138 -0.91 9.49 -9.60
C PHE A 138 0.06 10.48 -8.94
N ARG A 139 -0.25 11.78 -8.96
CA ARG A 139 0.58 12.83 -8.36
C ARG A 139 0.78 12.61 -6.85
N SER A 140 -0.28 12.21 -6.14
CA SER A 140 -0.22 11.92 -4.70
C SER A 140 0.68 10.73 -4.39
N LEU A 141 0.60 9.66 -5.20
CA LEU A 141 1.47 8.49 -5.05
C LEU A 141 2.94 8.81 -5.36
N VAL A 142 3.23 9.63 -6.39
CA VAL A 142 4.60 10.08 -6.70
C VAL A 142 5.20 10.88 -5.54
N LYS A 143 4.40 11.79 -4.97
CA LYS A 143 4.80 12.56 -3.79
C LYS A 143 5.07 11.61 -2.60
N PHE A 144 4.12 10.74 -2.29
CA PHE A 144 4.23 9.81 -1.17
C PHE A 144 5.44 8.87 -1.31
N TYR A 145 5.71 8.34 -2.52
CA TYR A 145 6.91 7.55 -2.82
C TYR A 145 8.20 8.24 -2.37
N SER A 146 8.25 9.56 -2.58
CA SER A 146 9.42 10.37 -2.26
C SER A 146 9.51 10.69 -0.77
N ASP A 147 8.37 10.92 -0.11
CA ASP A 147 8.30 11.29 1.30
C ASP A 147 8.57 10.10 2.24
N VAL A 148 8.40 8.86 1.76
CA VAL A 148 8.75 7.62 2.48
C VAL A 148 10.22 7.51 2.88
N GLU A 149 11.14 8.23 2.22
CA GLU A 149 12.55 8.24 2.60
C GLU A 149 12.84 8.97 3.93
N SER A 150 11.88 9.75 4.43
CA SER A 150 12.06 10.63 5.60
C SER A 150 11.30 10.12 6.83
N MET A 151 10.81 8.88 6.81
CA MET A 151 9.99 8.25 7.85
C MET A 151 10.87 7.68 8.98
N GLY A 152 11.70 8.53 9.59
CA GLY A 152 12.81 8.27 10.53
C GLY A 152 12.64 7.21 11.64
N SER A 153 12.60 5.91 11.35
CA SER A 153 12.54 4.83 12.35
C SER A 153 13.54 3.68 12.08
N SER A 154 13.88 2.87 13.09
CA SER A 154 14.91 1.83 12.97
C SER A 154 14.57 0.65 12.04
N THR A 155 13.29 0.44 11.69
CA THR A 155 12.84 -0.56 10.70
C THR A 155 12.56 0.05 9.31
N GLU A 156 12.65 1.38 9.19
CA GLU A 156 12.33 2.19 8.01
C GLU A 156 13.01 1.73 6.73
N PHE A 157 14.22 1.17 6.84
CA PHE A 157 14.99 0.78 5.66
C PHE A 157 14.30 -0.28 4.81
N PHE A 158 13.64 -1.26 5.42
CA PHE A 158 12.95 -2.32 4.67
C PHE A 158 11.51 -1.95 4.34
N ASP A 159 10.84 -1.23 5.25
CA ASP A 159 9.47 -0.79 5.06
C ASP A 159 9.34 0.12 3.83
N LYS A 160 10.33 0.99 3.57
CA LYS A 160 10.29 1.87 2.40
C LYS A 160 10.27 1.13 1.08
N PHE A 161 11.05 0.05 0.93
CA PHE A 161 11.08 -0.72 -0.31
C PHE A 161 9.77 -1.45 -0.54
N THR A 162 9.14 -1.97 0.53
CA THR A 162 7.82 -2.59 0.46
C THR A 162 6.75 -1.58 0.04
N ILE A 163 6.72 -0.40 0.67
CA ILE A 163 5.77 0.67 0.31
C ILE A 163 5.98 1.10 -1.15
N ARG A 164 7.22 1.32 -1.56
CA ARG A 164 7.57 1.70 -2.94
C ARG A 164 7.20 0.63 -3.94
N PHE A 165 7.39 -0.64 -3.60
CA PHE A 165 6.94 -1.76 -4.42
C PHE A 165 5.41 -1.77 -4.60
N HIS A 166 4.64 -1.55 -3.52
CA HIS A 166 3.18 -1.40 -3.60
C HIS A 166 2.78 -0.27 -4.57
N ILE A 167 3.39 0.90 -4.43
CA ILE A 167 3.15 2.05 -5.34
C ILE A 167 3.48 1.70 -6.80
N GLN A 168 4.63 1.06 -7.06
CA GLN A 168 5.04 0.67 -8.41
C GLN A 168 4.08 -0.33 -9.05
N ALA A 169 3.54 -1.28 -8.29
CA ALA A 169 2.50 -2.19 -8.78
C ALA A 169 1.21 -1.44 -9.13
N VAL A 170 0.81 -0.47 -8.31
CA VAL A 170 -0.32 0.42 -8.63
C VAL A 170 -0.03 1.21 -9.92
N PHE A 171 1.17 1.77 -10.11
CA PHE A 171 1.55 2.45 -11.36
C PHE A 171 1.48 1.55 -12.59
N LYS A 172 1.94 0.30 -12.47
CA LYS A 172 1.83 -0.69 -13.56
C LYS A 172 0.38 -0.93 -13.96
N SER A 173 -0.53 -0.97 -12.98
CA SER A 173 -1.97 -1.13 -13.24
C SER A 173 -2.58 0.12 -13.90
N MET A 174 -2.26 1.32 -13.41
CA MET A 174 -2.68 2.60 -13.99
C MET A 174 -2.26 2.73 -15.46
N TRP A 175 -1.04 2.29 -15.79
CA TRP A 175 -0.50 2.36 -17.16
C TRP A 175 -1.34 1.56 -18.18
N GLN A 176 -2.08 0.54 -17.73
CA GLN A 176 -2.99 -0.21 -18.59
C GLN A 176 -4.30 0.54 -18.88
N ASN A 177 -4.66 1.52 -18.05
CA ASN A 177 -5.83 2.36 -18.26
C ASN A 177 -5.47 3.58 -19.13
N ALA A 178 -6.15 3.74 -20.26
CA ALA A 178 -5.84 4.77 -21.25
C ALA A 178 -5.89 6.21 -20.69
N GLN A 179 -6.85 6.51 -19.80
CA GLN A 179 -7.00 7.84 -19.22
C GLN A 179 -5.85 8.16 -18.26
N HIS A 180 -5.52 7.23 -17.36
CA HIS A 180 -4.40 7.39 -16.43
C HIS A 180 -3.07 7.45 -17.16
N LYS A 181 -2.88 6.67 -18.23
CA LYS A 181 -1.67 6.70 -19.05
C LYS A 181 -1.40 8.10 -19.63
N LEU A 182 -2.44 8.80 -20.10
CA LEU A 182 -2.29 10.18 -20.59
C LEU A 182 -1.84 11.12 -19.47
N VAL A 183 -2.48 11.05 -18.30
CA VAL A 183 -2.08 11.84 -17.12
C VAL A 183 -0.62 11.59 -16.72
N ILE A 184 -0.18 10.33 -16.74
CA ILE A 184 1.20 9.97 -16.41
C ILE A 184 2.16 10.59 -17.43
N ILE A 185 1.85 10.53 -18.73
CA ILE A 185 2.68 11.13 -19.78
C ILE A 185 2.76 12.66 -19.59
N ASP A 186 1.62 13.31 -19.34
CA ASP A 186 1.57 14.76 -19.13
C ASP A 186 2.38 15.16 -17.89
N PHE A 187 2.23 14.43 -16.78
CA PHE A 187 3.03 14.64 -15.56
C PHE A 187 4.54 14.48 -15.81
N CYS A 188 4.95 13.46 -16.56
CA CYS A 188 6.35 13.27 -16.93
C CYS A 188 6.88 14.41 -17.83
N ASN A 189 6.05 14.94 -18.72
CA ASN A 189 6.41 16.06 -19.60
C ASN A 189 6.54 17.40 -18.86
N GLU A 190 5.78 17.61 -17.78
CA GLU A 190 5.93 18.78 -16.91
C GLU A 190 7.32 18.82 -16.25
N ALA A 191 7.90 17.64 -15.99
CA ALA A 191 9.23 17.47 -15.41
C ALA A 191 9.46 18.34 -14.15
N ASP A 192 8.45 18.44 -13.29
CA ASP A 192 8.52 19.26 -12.08
C ASP A 192 9.53 18.70 -11.06
N SER A 193 9.82 19.48 -10.01
CA SER A 193 10.76 19.06 -8.97
C SER A 193 10.35 17.77 -8.24
N ASN A 194 9.05 17.46 -8.16
CA ASN A 194 8.56 16.22 -7.53
C ASN A 194 8.85 15.02 -8.41
N PHE A 195 8.64 15.14 -9.73
CA PHE A 195 8.99 14.11 -10.70
C PHE A 195 10.49 13.82 -10.69
N ILE A 196 11.33 14.87 -10.72
CA ILE A 196 12.79 14.70 -10.69
C ILE A 196 13.23 14.01 -9.40
N ARG A 197 12.69 14.42 -8.24
CA ARG A 197 12.96 13.77 -6.95
C ARG A 197 12.56 12.30 -6.97
N PHE A 198 11.37 11.99 -7.45
CA PHE A 198 10.87 10.61 -7.59
C PHE A 198 11.79 9.74 -8.46
N VAL A 199 12.18 10.22 -9.64
CA VAL A 199 13.06 9.48 -10.56
C VAL A 199 14.43 9.23 -9.93
N ASN A 200 15.02 10.23 -9.26
CA ASN A 200 16.29 10.06 -8.57
C ASN A 200 16.21 8.98 -7.49
N MET A 201 15.12 8.95 -6.72
CA MET A 201 14.91 7.93 -5.69
C MET A 201 14.70 6.54 -6.29
N LEU A 202 13.92 6.45 -7.37
CA LEU A 202 13.73 5.20 -8.09
C LEU A 202 15.05 4.63 -8.64
N ILE A 203 15.92 5.48 -9.19
CA ILE A 203 17.24 5.08 -9.69
C ILE A 203 18.10 4.56 -8.54
N ASN A 204 18.19 5.33 -7.44
CA ASN A 204 18.97 4.94 -6.26
C ASN A 204 18.49 3.61 -5.68
N ASP A 205 17.17 3.41 -5.55
CA ASP A 205 16.58 2.16 -5.07
C ASP A 205 16.93 1.00 -5.99
N THR A 206 16.85 1.21 -7.30
CA THR A 206 17.16 0.17 -8.30
C THR A 206 18.61 -0.25 -8.23
N THR A 207 19.55 0.70 -8.09
CA THR A 207 20.98 0.39 -7.91
C THR A 207 21.20 -0.39 -6.62
N PHE A 208 20.67 0.09 -5.50
CA PHE A 208 20.83 -0.58 -4.20
C PHE A 208 20.25 -2.00 -4.19
N LEU A 209 19.00 -2.17 -4.66
CA LEU A 209 18.32 -3.48 -4.65
C LEU A 209 18.99 -4.47 -5.61
N LEU A 210 19.56 -4.00 -6.73
CA LEU A 210 20.33 -4.84 -7.63
C LEU A 210 21.58 -5.38 -6.94
N ASP A 211 22.35 -4.51 -6.29
CA ASP A 211 23.58 -4.90 -5.59
C ASP A 211 23.28 -5.88 -4.44
N GLU A 212 22.29 -5.58 -3.59
CA GLU A 212 21.83 -6.47 -2.52
C GLU A 212 21.35 -7.83 -3.05
N SER A 213 20.62 -7.85 -4.18
CA SER A 213 20.15 -9.10 -4.77
C SER A 213 21.29 -9.99 -5.26
N LEU A 214 22.32 -9.39 -5.87
CA LEU A 214 23.50 -10.12 -6.35
C LEU A 214 24.35 -10.63 -5.18
N GLU A 215 24.50 -9.83 -4.13
CA GLU A 215 25.19 -10.27 -2.92
C GLU A 215 24.42 -11.39 -2.21
N GLY A 216 23.10 -11.28 -2.11
CA GLY A 216 22.21 -12.32 -1.58
C GLY A 216 22.34 -13.64 -2.34
N LEU A 217 22.37 -13.60 -3.67
CA LEU A 217 22.57 -14.79 -4.51
C LEU A 217 23.94 -15.44 -4.28
N LYS A 218 24.99 -14.63 -4.10
CA LYS A 218 26.33 -15.13 -3.79
C LYS A 218 26.35 -15.84 -2.42
N ARG A 219 25.72 -15.24 -1.40
CA ARG A 219 25.58 -15.85 -0.06
C ARG A 219 24.80 -17.16 -0.12
N LEU A 220 23.74 -17.22 -0.92
CA LEU A 220 22.94 -18.43 -1.13
C LEU A 220 23.74 -19.55 -1.81
N ASN A 221 24.51 -19.23 -2.85
CA ASN A 221 25.37 -20.20 -3.53
C ASN A 221 26.45 -20.76 -2.59
N GLU A 222 27.07 -19.90 -1.78
CA GLU A 222 28.04 -20.35 -0.78
C GLU A 222 27.41 -21.24 0.28
N ALA A 223 26.23 -20.88 0.79
CA ALA A 223 25.49 -21.72 1.73
C ALA A 223 25.16 -23.10 1.12
N GLN A 224 24.73 -23.14 -0.15
CA GLN A 224 24.48 -24.40 -0.87
C GLN A 224 25.74 -25.25 -1.01
N ARG A 225 26.89 -24.64 -1.35
CA ARG A 225 28.17 -25.34 -1.42
C ARG A 225 28.59 -25.95 -0.08
N ILE A 226 28.44 -25.19 1.01
CA ILE A 226 28.74 -25.69 2.36
C ILE A 226 27.78 -26.84 2.72
N MET A 227 26.50 -26.76 2.33
CA MET A 227 25.53 -27.84 2.54
C MET A 227 25.87 -29.12 1.76
N ASP A 228 26.40 -28.99 0.54
CA ASP A 228 26.79 -30.12 -0.29
C ASP A 228 28.09 -30.82 0.22
N ASP A 229 28.94 -30.09 0.95
CA ASP A 229 30.09 -30.65 1.68
C ASP A 229 29.68 -31.09 3.10
N VAL A 230 29.31 -32.37 3.23
CA VAL A 230 28.87 -33.00 4.50
C VAL A 230 29.85 -32.75 5.67
N THR A 231 31.15 -32.65 5.39
CA THR A 231 32.19 -32.40 6.40
C THR A 231 32.16 -30.97 6.93
N GLN A 232 32.02 -29.99 6.04
CA GLN A 232 31.90 -28.57 6.42
C GLN A 232 30.52 -28.24 7.01
N TRP A 233 29.46 -28.85 6.49
CA TRP A 233 28.09 -28.66 6.99
C TRP A 233 27.95 -29.05 8.48
N ASN A 234 28.54 -30.17 8.89
CA ASN A 234 28.50 -30.65 10.27
C ASN A 234 29.26 -29.72 11.23
N MET A 235 30.38 -29.11 10.81
CA MET A 235 31.13 -28.14 11.63
C MET A 235 30.34 -26.84 11.85
N VAL A 236 29.59 -26.38 10.85
CA VAL A 236 28.75 -25.17 10.97
C VAL A 236 27.55 -25.40 11.90
N GLN A 237 27.01 -26.63 11.93
CA GLN A 237 25.94 -27.03 12.86
C GLN A 237 26.43 -27.08 14.32
N GLU A 238 27.62 -27.64 14.59
CA GLU A 238 28.18 -27.72 15.95
C GLU A 238 28.44 -26.34 16.57
N VAL A 239 28.97 -25.39 15.79
CA VAL A 239 29.23 -24.01 16.25
C VAL A 239 27.93 -23.29 16.65
N ARG A 240 26.82 -23.51 15.92
CA ARG A 240 25.49 -22.95 16.25
C ARG A 240 24.89 -23.53 17.52
N VAL A 241 25.18 -24.78 17.87
CA VAL A 241 24.68 -25.43 19.09
C VAL A 241 25.46 -24.99 20.33
N THR A 242 26.75 -24.66 20.19
CA THR A 242 27.60 -24.20 21.30
C THR A 242 27.48 -22.70 21.62
N SER A 243 26.74 -21.94 20.81
CA SER A 243 26.57 -20.49 20.96
C SER A 243 25.19 -20.07 21.50
N VAL A 244 24.42 -21.03 22.03
CA VAL A 244 23.21 -20.84 22.85
C VAL A 244 23.54 -21.23 24.29
#